data_AF-A0A535ILX5-F1
#
_entry.id   AF-A0A535ILX5-F1
#
_cell.length_a   1.000
_cell.length_b   1.000
_cell.length_c   1.000
_cell.angle_alpha   90.00
_cell.angle_beta   90.00
_cell.angle_gamma   90.00
#
_symmetry.space_group_name_H-M   'P 1'
#
loop_
_entity.id
_entity.type
_entity.pdbx_description
1 polymer ?
#
loop_
_entity_poly.entity_id
_entity_poly.type
_entity_poly.pdbx_seq_one_letter_code
_entity_poly.pdbx_strand_id
1 'polypeptide(L)'
;MNGKITYHQQVSYCGKQRCRKCREGIGHGPYWYAYSTENGRTTRTYIGKNLPPDLQVLLESPSPPDNLEPVALRIRTLGQFQLERQSNQEWQTVTDAVWQHQRVRALLACLLSNPGRKLGREQVMDALWPDADIETASSRLDRTVYSLRQLLEPGRCRCIRGLA
;
A
#
# COMPACT_ATOMS: atom_id res chain seq x y z
N MET A 1 5.31 8.97 22.29
CA MET A 1 6.02 9.70 21.22
C MET A 1 6.76 8.69 20.36
N ASN A 2 6.11 8.09 19.37
CA ASN A 2 6.77 7.22 18.39
C ASN A 2 6.58 7.85 17.02
N GLY A 3 7.49 8.74 16.63
CA GLY A 3 7.56 9.20 15.25
C GLY A 3 7.97 8.02 14.38
N LYS A 4 7.12 7.65 13.42
CA LYS A 4 7.45 6.59 12.46
C LYS A 4 8.64 7.05 11.63
N ILE A 5 9.77 6.32 11.72
CA ILE A 5 10.93 6.55 10.87
C ILE A 5 10.87 5.58 9.69
N THR A 6 11.00 6.10 8.46
CA THR A 6 11.05 5.29 7.24
C THR A 6 12.40 5.47 6.55
N TYR A 7 13.02 4.39 6.08
CA TYR A 7 14.34 4.40 5.47
C TYR A 7 14.25 4.16 3.96
N HIS A 8 14.92 4.98 3.17
CA HIS A 8 14.95 4.85 1.71
C HIS A 8 16.33 5.12 1.14
N GLN A 9 16.69 4.36 0.11
CA GLN A 9 17.86 4.64 -0.72
C GLN A 9 17.51 5.65 -1.80
N GLN A 10 18.35 6.69 -1.94
CA GLN A 10 18.19 7.73 -2.95
C GLN A 10 19.52 8.09 -3.60
N VAL A 11 19.46 8.44 -4.88
CA VAL A 11 20.59 9.00 -5.64
C VAL A 11 20.67 10.50 -5.35
N SER A 12 21.85 10.99 -4.98
CA SER A 12 22.09 12.40 -4.65
C SER A 12 22.88 13.10 -5.75
N TYR A 13 22.47 14.32 -6.11
CA TYR A 13 23.13 15.15 -7.12
C TYR A 13 23.85 16.31 -6.46
N CYS A 14 25.16 16.44 -6.68
CA CYS A 14 25.98 17.41 -5.95
C CYS A 14 25.94 18.85 -6.52
N GLY A 15 25.32 19.07 -7.68
CA GLY A 15 25.18 20.39 -8.31
C GLY A 15 26.48 21.02 -8.84
N LYS A 16 27.65 20.37 -8.68
CA LYS A 16 28.93 20.91 -9.13
C LYS A 16 29.05 20.80 -10.65
N GLN A 17 29.27 21.93 -11.34
CA GLN A 17 29.46 22.00 -12.80
C GLN A 17 30.54 21.04 -13.33
N ARG A 18 31.61 20.82 -12.55
CA ARG A 18 32.71 19.90 -12.87
C ARG A 18 32.45 18.41 -12.57
N CYS A 19 31.29 18.06 -12.03
CA CYS A 19 30.99 16.66 -11.71
C CYS A 19 30.48 15.90 -12.94
N ARG A 20 31.31 14.99 -13.46
CA ARG A 20 30.98 14.15 -14.62
C ARG A 20 29.73 13.29 -14.38
N LYS A 21 29.68 12.55 -13.27
CA LYS A 21 28.56 11.62 -12.94
C LYS A 21 27.20 12.32 -12.84
N CYS A 22 27.16 13.55 -12.31
CA CYS A 22 25.92 14.33 -12.26
C CYS A 22 25.51 14.85 -13.64
N ARG A 23 26.47 15.25 -14.49
CA ARG A 23 26.20 15.73 -15.85
C ARG A 23 25.68 14.63 -16.77
N GLU A 24 26.14 13.40 -16.56
CA GLU A 24 25.67 12.20 -17.27
C GLU A 24 24.34 11.65 -16.71
N GLY A 25 23.73 12.31 -15.72
CA GLY A 25 22.44 11.90 -15.12
C GLY A 25 22.52 10.70 -14.16
N ILE A 26 23.72 10.19 -13.88
CA ILE A 26 23.95 9.01 -13.02
C ILE A 26 23.84 9.38 -11.53
N GLY A 27 24.26 10.59 -11.16
CA GLY A 27 24.28 11.04 -9.76
C GLY A 27 25.28 10.28 -8.87
N HIS A 28 25.13 10.37 -7.55
CA HIS A 28 25.97 9.70 -6.56
C HIS A 28 25.15 8.85 -5.59
N GLY A 29 25.72 7.73 -5.15
CA GLY A 29 24.98 6.78 -4.33
C GLY A 29 23.96 6.00 -5.17
N PRO A 30 23.39 4.94 -4.59
CA PRO A 30 22.34 5.17 -3.60
C PRO A 30 22.91 5.42 -2.20
N TYR A 31 22.39 6.44 -1.53
CA TYR A 31 22.62 6.68 -0.12
C TYR A 31 21.33 6.46 0.66
N TRP A 32 21.47 5.94 1.87
CA TRP A 32 20.38 5.80 2.82
C TRP A 32 20.02 7.14 3.44
N TYR A 33 18.72 7.43 3.44
CA TYR A 33 18.09 8.52 4.16
C TYR A 33 17.03 7.98 5.09
N ALA A 34 16.96 8.54 6.30
CA ALA A 34 15.87 8.32 7.24
C ALA A 34 14.89 9.49 7.17
N TYR A 35 13.59 9.18 7.15
CA TYR A 35 12.50 10.14 7.12
C TYR A 35 11.71 10.00 8.41
N SER A 36 11.64 11.07 9.19
CA SER A 36 10.77 11.13 10.37
C SER A 36 9.74 12.24 10.19
N THR A 37 8.50 11.97 10.56
CA THR A 37 7.45 12.99 10.59
C THR A 37 7.12 13.34 12.03
N GLU A 38 7.40 14.59 12.42
CA GLU A 38 7.04 15.13 13.72
C GLU A 38 6.17 16.38 13.50
N ASN A 39 4.98 16.41 14.10
CA ASN A 39 4.02 17.52 13.98
C ASN A 39 3.72 17.94 12.53
N GLY A 40 3.60 16.97 11.61
CA GLY A 40 3.33 17.20 10.19
C GLY A 40 4.53 17.68 9.37
N ARG A 41 5.71 17.90 9.98
CA ARG A 41 6.95 18.23 9.27
C ARG A 41 7.77 16.97 9.07
N THR A 42 8.15 16.71 7.82
CA THR A 42 9.01 15.57 7.47
C THR A 42 10.46 16.02 7.43
N THR A 43 11.28 15.47 8.33
CA THR A 43 12.72 15.70 8.40
C THR A 43 13.44 14.54 7.74
N ARG A 44 14.43 14.86 6.91
CA ARG A 44 15.34 13.86 6.31
C ARG A 44 16.70 13.89 7.01
N THR A 45 17.20 12.73 7.39
CA THR A 45 18.52 12.55 7.99
C THR A 45 19.36 11.66 7.08
N TYR A 46 20.54 12.14 6.68
CA TYR A 46 21.49 11.37 5.90
C TYR A 46 22.14 10.30 6.77
N ILE A 47 22.08 9.05 6.33
CA ILE A 47 22.65 7.90 7.06
C ILE A 47 24.00 7.51 6.47
N GLY A 48 24.08 7.34 5.15
CA GLY A 48 25.32 6.95 4.47
C GLY A 48 25.12 5.88 3.41
N LYS A 49 26.22 5.26 2.99
CA LYS A 49 26.21 4.21 1.94
C LYS A 49 25.61 2.90 2.43
N ASN A 50 25.88 2.55 3.69
CA ASN A 50 25.39 1.34 4.33
C ASN A 50 24.47 1.75 5.48
N LEU A 51 23.38 1.01 5.67
CA LEU A 51 22.53 1.18 6.84
C LEU A 51 23.28 0.65 8.10
N PRO A 52 23.10 1.21 9.30
CA PRO A 52 23.67 0.62 10.51
C PRO A 52 23.32 -0.87 10.67
N PRO A 53 24.23 -1.73 11.15
CA PRO A 53 23.99 -3.18 11.26
C PRO A 53 22.72 -3.54 12.02
N ASP A 54 22.40 -2.83 13.11
CA ASP A 54 21.19 -3.06 13.91
C ASP A 54 19.90 -2.84 13.10
N LEU A 55 19.94 -1.89 12.15
CA LEU A 55 18.85 -1.60 11.24
C LEU A 55 18.86 -2.51 10.00
N GLN A 56 20.04 -2.99 9.56
CA GLN A 56 20.11 -4.05 8.57
C GLN A 56 19.43 -5.29 9.12
N VAL A 57 19.74 -5.71 10.35
CA VAL A 57 19.06 -6.82 11.03
C VAL A 57 17.56 -6.55 11.20
N LEU A 58 17.11 -5.32 11.44
CA LEU A 58 15.68 -5.03 11.51
C LEU A 58 14.95 -5.19 10.14
N LEU A 59 15.63 -4.86 9.04
CA LEU A 59 15.08 -5.00 7.68
C LEU A 59 15.27 -6.40 7.08
N GLU A 60 16.35 -7.08 7.46
CA GLU A 60 16.76 -8.43 7.05
C GLU A 60 16.27 -9.51 8.00
N SER A 61 15.76 -9.12 9.18
CA SER A 61 14.93 -9.99 10.00
C SER A 61 13.87 -10.52 9.05
N PRO A 62 13.80 -11.84 8.81
CA PRO A 62 12.69 -12.37 8.06
C PRO A 62 11.45 -11.84 8.78
N SER A 63 10.66 -11.01 8.10
CA SER A 63 9.26 -10.87 8.46
C SER A 63 8.82 -12.29 8.77
N PRO A 64 8.23 -12.58 9.96
CA PRO A 64 7.80 -13.93 10.30
C PRO A 64 7.17 -14.47 9.02
N PRO A 65 7.61 -15.66 8.53
CA PRO A 65 7.25 -16.13 7.19
C PRO A 65 5.78 -15.81 7.05
N ASP A 66 5.44 -15.05 5.99
CA ASP A 66 4.08 -14.62 5.70
C ASP A 66 3.30 -15.94 5.49
N ASN A 67 2.98 -16.64 6.59
CA ASN A 67 2.13 -17.82 6.73
C ASN A 67 0.69 -17.31 6.58
N LEU A 68 0.51 -16.36 5.66
CA LEU A 68 -0.69 -16.20 4.92
C LEU A 68 -0.69 -17.42 4.00
N GLU A 69 -1.18 -18.55 4.52
CA GLU A 69 -1.73 -19.60 3.67
C GLU A 69 -2.45 -18.90 2.52
N PRO A 70 -2.01 -19.08 1.26
CA PRO A 70 -2.42 -18.23 0.17
C PRO A 70 -3.95 -18.26 0.09
N VAL A 71 -4.58 -17.13 0.45
CA VAL A 71 -6.03 -17.02 0.45
C VAL A 71 -6.46 -16.98 -1.01
N ALA A 72 -6.89 -18.12 -1.54
CA ALA A 72 -7.42 -18.19 -2.88
C ALA A 72 -8.79 -17.48 -2.90
N LEU A 73 -8.89 -16.46 -3.74
CA LEU A 73 -10.12 -15.71 -3.97
C LEU A 73 -10.60 -15.98 -5.39
N ARG A 74 -11.90 -16.21 -5.54
CA ARG A 74 -12.57 -16.29 -6.84
C ARG A 74 -13.56 -15.15 -6.95
N ILE A 75 -13.54 -14.47 -8.08
CA ILE A 75 -14.44 -13.34 -8.35
C ILE A 75 -15.26 -13.70 -9.57
N ARG A 76 -16.58 -13.62 -9.44
CA ARG A 76 -17.52 -13.81 -10.55
C ARG A 76 -17.93 -12.44 -11.06
N THR A 77 -17.65 -12.17 -12.33
CA THR A 77 -17.90 -10.87 -12.98
C THR A 77 -19.07 -10.89 -13.94
N LEU A 78 -19.38 -12.07 -14.52
CA LEU A 78 -20.47 -12.25 -15.48
C LEU A 78 -21.72 -12.74 -14.73
N GLY A 79 -22.75 -11.89 -14.70
CA GLY A 79 -23.94 -12.08 -13.88
C GLY A 79 -23.81 -11.33 -12.55
N GLN A 80 -24.13 -11.99 -11.43
CA GLN A 80 -23.99 -11.35 -10.13
C GLN A 80 -22.51 -11.19 -9.76
N PHE A 81 -22.12 -9.96 -9.40
CA PHE A 81 -20.77 -9.67 -8.93
C PHE A 81 -20.55 -10.25 -7.53
N GLN A 82 -19.83 -11.37 -7.46
CA GLN A 82 -19.65 -12.16 -6.23
C GLN A 82 -18.17 -12.39 -5.93
N LEU A 83 -17.85 -12.44 -4.64
CA LEU A 83 -16.54 -12.77 -4.12
C LEU A 83 -16.67 -14.09 -3.33
N GLU A 84 -15.89 -15.08 -3.71
CA GLU A 84 -15.78 -16.37 -3.02
C GLU A 84 -14.37 -16.49 -2.44
N ARG A 85 -14.29 -17.11 -1.25
CA ARG A 85 -13.03 -17.44 -0.60
C ARG A 85 -12.93 -18.94 -0.41
N GLN A 86 -11.75 -19.49 -0.67
CA GLN A 86 -11.48 -20.89 -0.37
C GLN A 86 -11.26 -21.07 1.15
N SER A 87 -12.04 -21.97 1.75
CA SER A 87 -11.93 -22.37 3.16
C SER A 87 -12.12 -23.88 3.24
N ASN A 88 -11.20 -24.60 3.89
CA ASN A 88 -11.25 -26.07 4.03
C ASN A 88 -11.53 -26.81 2.69
N GLN A 89 -10.87 -26.38 1.61
CA GLN A 89 -11.04 -26.89 0.23
C GLN A 89 -12.40 -26.61 -0.43
N GLU A 90 -13.32 -25.91 0.23
CA GLU A 90 -14.60 -25.48 -0.34
C GLU A 90 -14.60 -23.99 -0.69
N TRP A 91 -15.38 -23.60 -1.69
CA TRP A 91 -15.60 -22.20 -2.06
C TRP A 91 -16.82 -21.66 -1.34
N GLN A 92 -16.62 -20.65 -0.50
CA GLN A 92 -17.68 -20.01 0.27
C GLN A 92 -17.87 -18.56 -0.19
N THR A 93 -19.12 -18.17 -0.43
CA THR A 93 -19.43 -16.78 -0.79
C THR A 93 -19.15 -15.87 0.41
N VAL A 94 -18.42 -14.79 0.16
CA VAL A 94 -18.13 -13.78 1.17
C VAL A 94 -19.39 -12.95 1.43
N THR A 95 -19.94 -13.07 2.64
CA THR A 95 -21.15 -12.37 3.08
C THR A 95 -20.86 -11.16 3.97
N ASP A 96 -19.58 -10.81 4.13
CA ASP A 96 -19.13 -9.67 4.96
C ASP A 96 -19.95 -8.40 4.67
N ALA A 97 -20.41 -7.70 5.71
CA ALA A 97 -21.16 -6.46 5.55
C ALA A 97 -20.41 -5.44 4.68
N VAL A 98 -19.07 -5.42 4.80
CA VAL A 98 -18.16 -4.62 3.97
C VAL A 98 -18.35 -4.89 2.48
N TRP A 99 -18.54 -6.15 2.08
CA TRP A 99 -18.78 -6.54 0.69
C TRP A 99 -20.14 -6.08 0.17
N GLN A 100 -21.14 -5.93 1.04
CA GLN A 100 -22.47 -5.48 0.64
C GLN A 100 -22.48 -4.01 0.18
N HIS A 101 -21.50 -3.20 0.63
CA HIS A 101 -21.39 -1.81 0.20
C HIS A 101 -21.13 -1.69 -1.30
N GLN A 102 -22.03 -1.01 -2.00
CA GLN A 102 -21.99 -0.83 -3.46
C GLN A 102 -20.66 -0.23 -3.95
N ARG A 103 -20.09 0.76 -3.22
CA ARG A 103 -18.84 1.42 -3.62
C ARG A 103 -17.61 0.54 -3.47
N VAL A 104 -17.60 -0.38 -2.50
CA VAL A 104 -16.52 -1.38 -2.36
C VAL A 104 -16.52 -2.34 -3.55
N ARG A 105 -17.71 -2.84 -3.92
CA ARG A 105 -17.89 -3.69 -5.10
C ARG A 105 -17.51 -2.97 -6.39
N ALA A 106 -17.99 -1.74 -6.55
CA ALA A 106 -17.70 -0.93 -7.72
C ALA A 106 -16.19 -0.62 -7.86
N LEU A 107 -15.50 -0.29 -6.76
CA LEU A 107 -14.05 -0.10 -6.76
C LEU A 107 -13.31 -1.35 -7.23
N LEU A 108 -13.66 -2.52 -6.69
CA LEU A 108 -13.05 -3.78 -7.10
C LEU A 108 -13.34 -4.07 -8.58
N ALA A 109 -14.59 -3.87 -9.03
CA ALA A 109 -14.97 -4.06 -10.43
C ALA A 109 -14.15 -3.13 -11.36
N CYS A 110 -14.04 -1.84 -11.03
CA CYS A 110 -13.20 -0.90 -11.79
C CYS A 110 -11.76 -1.38 -11.90
N LEU A 111 -11.15 -1.84 -10.80
CA LEU A 111 -9.78 -2.36 -10.84
C LEU A 111 -9.68 -3.61 -11.72
N LEU A 112 -10.63 -4.54 -11.63
CA LEU A 112 -10.62 -5.78 -12.44
C LEU A 112 -10.81 -5.53 -13.93
N SER A 113 -11.58 -4.49 -14.29
CA SER A 113 -11.86 -4.14 -15.69
C SER A 113 -10.71 -3.37 -16.37
N ASN A 114 -9.71 -2.91 -15.62
CA ASN A 114 -8.59 -2.16 -16.18
C ASN A 114 -7.35 -3.04 -16.43
N PRO A 115 -6.66 -2.87 -17.58
CA PRO A 115 -5.40 -3.54 -17.86
C PRO A 115 -4.39 -3.33 -16.72
N GLY A 116 -3.74 -4.42 -16.29
CA GLY A 116 -2.78 -4.36 -15.18
C GLY A 116 -3.39 -4.10 -13.80
N ARG A 117 -4.73 -4.07 -13.68
CA ARG A 117 -5.48 -3.88 -12.43
C ARG A 117 -5.15 -2.60 -11.68
N LYS A 118 -4.94 -1.53 -12.43
CA LYS A 118 -4.54 -0.21 -11.91
C LYS A 118 -5.46 0.86 -12.48
N LEU A 119 -5.78 1.85 -11.64
CA LEU A 119 -6.54 3.02 -12.03
C LEU A 119 -6.05 4.22 -11.22
N GLY A 120 -5.96 5.41 -11.82
CA GLY A 120 -5.54 6.62 -11.12
C GLY A 120 -6.57 7.04 -10.05
N ARG A 121 -6.12 7.72 -8.99
CA ARG A 121 -7.03 8.17 -7.92
C ARG A 121 -8.13 9.07 -8.46
N GLU A 122 -7.80 10.04 -9.29
CA GLU A 122 -8.75 10.97 -9.92
C GLU A 122 -9.79 10.21 -10.76
N GLN A 123 -9.36 9.29 -11.61
CA GLN A 123 -10.27 8.47 -12.43
C GLN A 123 -11.24 7.63 -11.58
N VAL A 124 -10.77 7.08 -10.46
CA VAL A 124 -11.64 6.35 -9.52
C VAL A 124 -12.63 7.30 -8.84
N MET A 125 -12.18 8.49 -8.42
CA MET A 125 -13.02 9.49 -7.79
C MET A 125 -14.14 9.95 -8.73
N ASP A 126 -13.82 10.26 -9.98
CA ASP A 126 -14.79 10.69 -10.98
C ASP A 126 -15.79 9.57 -11.31
N ALA A 127 -15.33 8.31 -11.38
CA ALA A 127 -16.18 7.17 -11.68
C ALA A 127 -17.13 6.79 -10.52
N LEU A 128 -16.66 6.91 -9.27
CA LEU A 128 -17.40 6.45 -8.09
C LEU A 128 -18.14 7.56 -7.33
N TRP A 129 -17.70 8.81 -7.42
CA TRP A 129 -18.31 9.93 -6.72
C TRP A 129 -18.28 11.20 -7.60
N PRO A 130 -18.95 11.18 -8.78
CA PRO A 130 -18.90 12.30 -9.71
C PRO A 130 -19.42 13.62 -9.13
N ASP A 131 -20.34 13.55 -8.16
CA ASP A 131 -20.99 14.73 -7.55
C ASP A 131 -20.28 15.23 -6.27
N ALA A 132 -19.19 14.59 -5.85
CA ALA A 132 -18.45 14.99 -4.65
C ALA A 132 -17.31 15.94 -4.99
N ASP A 133 -17.00 16.86 -4.07
CA ASP A 133 -15.76 17.63 -4.15
C ASP A 133 -14.53 16.73 -3.96
N ILE A 134 -13.36 17.23 -4.37
CA ILE A 134 -12.11 16.48 -4.42
C ILE A 134 -11.72 15.92 -3.04
N GLU A 135 -11.86 16.70 -1.97
CA GLU A 135 -11.45 16.31 -0.62
C GLU A 135 -12.37 15.20 -0.08
N THR A 136 -13.68 15.37 -0.27
CA THR A 136 -14.68 14.36 0.10
C THR A 136 -14.48 13.08 -0.70
N ALA A 137 -14.27 13.16 -2.01
CA ALA A 137 -14.05 12.01 -2.88
C ALA A 137 -12.77 11.26 -2.49
N SER A 138 -11.68 11.99 -2.19
CA SER A 138 -10.41 11.41 -1.75
C SER A 138 -10.55 10.67 -0.41
N SER A 139 -11.22 11.29 0.56
CA SER A 139 -11.48 10.67 1.88
C SER A 139 -12.34 9.41 1.75
N ARG A 140 -13.37 9.44 0.88
CA ARG A 140 -14.23 8.27 0.60
C ARG A 140 -13.46 7.17 -0.12
N LEU A 141 -12.58 7.53 -1.06
CA LEU A 141 -11.70 6.59 -1.74
C LEU A 141 -10.80 5.87 -0.74
N ASP A 142 -10.14 6.60 0.15
CA ASP A 142 -9.23 6.02 1.15
C ASP A 142 -9.94 5.03 2.07
N ARG A 143 -11.14 5.39 2.54
CA ARG A 143 -11.98 4.49 3.35
C ARG A 143 -12.40 3.24 2.57
N THR A 144 -12.77 3.40 1.30
CA THR A 144 -13.21 2.29 0.44
C THR A 144 -12.05 1.34 0.13
N VAL A 145 -10.86 1.88 -0.17
CA VAL A 145 -9.64 1.10 -0.38
C VAL A 145 -9.25 0.35 0.90
N TYR A 146 -9.33 1.01 2.05
CA TYR A 146 -9.06 0.37 3.34
C TYR A 146 -10.00 -0.81 3.58
N SER A 147 -11.32 -0.59 3.41
CA SER A 147 -12.33 -1.64 3.53
C SER A 147 -12.09 -2.80 2.57
N LEU A 148 -11.75 -2.51 1.31
CA LEU A 148 -11.43 -3.55 0.32
C LEU A 148 -10.17 -4.34 0.72
N ARG A 149 -9.13 -3.69 1.24
CA ARG A 149 -7.94 -4.38 1.75
C ARG A 149 -8.29 -5.36 2.87
N GLN A 150 -9.10 -4.94 3.84
CA GLN A 150 -9.52 -5.83 4.93
C GLN A 150 -10.32 -7.04 4.44
N LEU A 151 -11.12 -6.85 3.39
CA LEU A 151 -11.87 -7.92 2.76
C LEU A 151 -10.98 -8.93 2.03
N LEU A 152 -9.92 -8.46 1.36
CA LEU A 152 -9.02 -9.32 0.58
C LEU A 152 -7.94 -9.97 1.46
N GLU A 153 -7.56 -9.33 2.56
CA GLU A 153 -6.43 -9.72 3.41
C GLU A 153 -6.85 -9.84 4.89
N PRO A 154 -7.73 -10.80 5.23
CA PRO A 154 -8.22 -10.97 6.60
C PRO A 154 -7.08 -11.21 7.61
N GLY A 155 -5.99 -11.86 7.19
CA GLY A 155 -4.82 -12.16 8.03
C GLY A 155 -3.92 -10.95 8.33
N ARG A 156 -3.98 -9.88 7.54
CA ARG A 156 -3.27 -8.62 7.82
C ARG A 156 -4.01 -7.77 8.85
N CYS A 157 -5.28 -8.08 9.12
CA CYS A 157 -6.06 -7.52 10.21
C CYS A 157 -5.78 -8.21 11.56
N ARG A 158 -4.58 -8.79 11.76
CA ARG A 158 -4.14 -9.15 13.11
C ARG A 158 -3.71 -7.88 13.82
N CYS A 159 -4.71 -7.13 14.29
CA CYS A 159 -4.50 -6.23 15.40
C CYS A 159 -3.87 -7.10 16.50
N ILE A 160 -2.63 -6.81 16.87
CA ILE A 160 -1.96 -7.34 18.04
C ILE A 160 -2.80 -6.87 19.24
N ARG A 161 -3.84 -7.61 19.57
CA ARG A 161 -4.58 -7.47 20.83
C ARG A 161 -4.02 -8.51 21.77
N GLY A 162 -3.22 -8.00 22.70
CA GLY A 162 -3.03 -8.51 24.06
C GLY A 162 -2.88 -10.02 24.23
N LEU A 163 -1.64 -10.42 24.49
CA LEU A 163 -1.39 -11.38 25.57
C LEU A 163 -2.16 -10.93 26.83
N ALA A 164 -2.94 -11.83 27.40
CA ALA A 164 -3.29 -11.86 28.81
C ALA A 164 -3.01 -13.28 29.29
#